data_AF-A0AAQ1QYJ1-F1
#
_entry.id   AF-A0AAQ1QYJ1-F1
#
_cell.length_a   1.000
_cell.length_b   1.000
_cell.length_c   1.000
_cell.angle_alpha   90.00
_cell.angle_beta   90.00
_cell.angle_gamma   90.00
#
_symmetry.space_group_name_H-M   'P 1'
#
loop_
_entity.id
_entity.type
_entity.pdbx_description
1 polymer ?
#
loop_
_entity_poly.entity_id
_entity_poly.type
_entity_poly.pdbx_seq_one_letter_code
_entity_poly.pdbx_strand_id
1 'polypeptide(L)'
;MSLAIVHSRAQVGVEAPGVTVEAHLANGLPSLTLVGLPETAVKESKDRVRSAILNSGFEFPARRITLNLAPADLPKDGGRFDLAIALGLLAANGQLAGTSLDGLECLGELALSGALRPVQGVLPAAAPWWCRRRTPKKPAWPAA
;
A
#
# COMPACT_ATOMS: atom_id res chain seq x y z
N MET A 1 -11.87 11.62 -5.35
CA MET A 1 -11.46 11.68 -3.92
C MET A 1 -9.95 11.83 -3.87
N SER A 2 -9.41 12.66 -2.98
CA SER A 2 -7.95 12.87 -2.90
C SER A 2 -7.27 12.03 -1.81
N LEU A 3 -8.00 11.09 -1.21
CA LEU A 3 -7.50 10.11 -0.26
C LEU A 3 -7.77 8.72 -0.85
N ALA A 4 -6.76 7.84 -0.81
CA ALA A 4 -6.90 6.42 -1.10
C ALA A 4 -6.29 5.60 0.04
N ILE A 5 -6.88 4.43 0.30
CA ILE A 5 -6.43 3.51 1.34
C ILE A 5 -6.13 2.18 0.66
N VAL A 6 -4.95 1.64 0.93
CA VAL A 6 -4.50 0.35 0.40
C VAL A 6 -4.04 -0.51 1.56
N HIS A 7 -4.52 -1.75 1.60
CA HIS A 7 -4.10 -2.70 2.62
C HIS A 7 -2.86 -3.47 2.16
N SER A 8 -1.95 -3.69 3.09
CA SER A 8 -0.73 -4.46 2.93
C SER A 8 -0.43 -5.20 4.23
N ARG A 9 0.73 -5.86 4.32
CA ARG A 9 1.16 -6.57 5.52
C ARG A 9 2.66 -6.44 5.75
N ALA A 10 3.02 -6.29 7.02
CA ALA A 10 4.41 -6.43 7.45
C ALA A 10 4.78 -7.91 7.57
N GLN A 11 6.06 -8.19 7.76
CA GLN A 11 6.54 -9.54 8.09
C GLN A 11 7.24 -9.49 9.43
N VAL A 12 6.71 -10.26 10.38
CA VAL A 12 7.24 -10.36 11.74
C VAL A 12 7.41 -11.84 12.03
N GLY A 13 8.59 -12.38 11.75
CA GLY A 13 8.84 -13.82 11.82
C GLY A 13 7.90 -14.61 10.90
N VAL A 14 7.06 -15.46 11.49
CA VAL A 14 6.03 -16.26 10.80
C VAL A 14 4.67 -15.56 10.71
N GLU A 15 4.55 -14.39 11.31
CA GLU A 15 3.32 -13.58 11.29
C GLU A 15 3.38 -12.52 10.20
N ALA A 16 2.19 -12.13 9.74
CA ALA A 16 2.01 -11.05 8.79
C ALA A 16 0.93 -10.09 9.30
N PRO A 17 1.26 -9.20 10.25
CA PRO A 17 0.32 -8.23 10.77
C PRO A 17 -0.10 -7.21 9.69
N GLY A 18 -1.34 -6.74 9.80
CA GLY A 18 -1.93 -5.81 8.84
C GLY A 18 -1.24 -4.45 8.86
N VAL A 19 -0.99 -3.90 7.68
CA VAL A 19 -0.49 -2.54 7.49
C VAL A 19 -1.43 -1.81 6.55
N THR A 20 -1.82 -0.59 6.92
CA THR A 20 -2.63 0.29 6.09
C THR A 20 -1.76 1.38 5.51
N VAL A 21 -1.79 1.51 4.19
CA VAL A 21 -1.12 2.57 3.44
C VAL A 21 -2.16 3.58 3.01
N GLU A 22 -2.07 4.79 3.52
CA GLU A 22 -2.96 5.89 3.18
C GLU A 22 -2.21 6.87 2.29
N ALA A 23 -2.80 7.22 1.16
CA ALA A 23 -2.25 8.18 0.23
C ALA A 23 -3.18 9.38 0.11
N HIS A 24 -2.68 10.55 0.52
CA HIS A 24 -3.41 11.80 0.45
C HIS A 24 -2.73 12.77 -0.51
N LEU A 25 -3.50 13.29 -1.46
CA LEU A 25 -3.09 14.35 -2.37
C LEU A 25 -3.73 15.67 -1.95
N ALA A 26 -2.88 16.65 -1.66
CA ALA A 26 -3.27 18.01 -1.35
C ALA A 26 -2.80 18.97 -2.45
N ASN A 27 -3.51 20.08 -2.62
CA ASN A 27 -3.08 21.16 -3.51
C ASN A 27 -1.83 21.84 -2.94
N GLY A 28 -0.93 22.29 -3.82
CA GLY A 28 0.30 22.97 -3.44
C GLY A 28 1.51 22.52 -4.27
N LEU A 29 2.69 22.99 -3.88
CA LEU A 29 3.93 22.63 -4.55
C LEU A 29 4.21 21.12 -4.44
N PRO A 30 4.76 20.49 -5.50
CA PRO A 30 5.14 19.08 -5.48
C PRO A 30 6.06 18.76 -4.31
N SER A 31 5.58 17.90 -3.42
CA SER A 31 6.34 17.43 -2.26
C SER A 31 5.84 16.05 -1.86
N LEU A 32 6.73 15.18 -1.39
CA LEU A 32 6.37 13.86 -0.90
C LEU A 32 6.80 13.73 0.56
N THR A 33 5.85 13.41 1.42
CA THR A 33 6.09 13.11 2.84
C THR A 33 5.66 11.68 3.11
N LEU A 34 6.56 10.86 3.65
CA LEU A 34 6.27 9.51 4.13
C LEU A 34 6.32 9.50 5.66
N VAL A 35 5.29 8.95 6.29
CA VAL A 35 5.19 8.80 7.75
C VAL A 35 5.10 7.31 8.10
N GLY A 36 5.82 6.88 9.13
CA GLY A 36 5.80 5.49 9.62
C GLY A 36 6.89 4.57 9.06
N LEU A 37 7.86 5.12 8.30
CA LEU A 37 9.02 4.42 7.73
C LEU A 37 10.36 5.01 8.20
N PRO A 38 11.44 4.20 8.29
CA PRO A 38 12.79 4.71 8.51
C PRO A 38 13.28 5.61 7.36
N GLU A 39 14.07 6.65 7.66
CA GLU A 39 14.46 7.68 6.69
C GLU A 39 15.16 7.11 5.43
N THR A 40 15.97 6.07 5.59
CA THR A 40 16.65 5.38 4.47
C THR A 40 15.65 4.70 3.55
N ALA A 41 14.71 3.91 4.11
CA ALA A 41 13.66 3.24 3.37
C ALA A 41 12.74 4.24 2.64
N VAL A 42 12.47 5.40 3.25
CA VAL A 42 11.71 6.50 2.63
C VAL A 42 12.37 6.99 1.35
N LYS A 43 13.69 7.28 1.40
CA LYS A 43 14.43 7.83 0.26
C LYS A 43 14.44 6.83 -0.91
N GLU A 44 14.74 5.57 -0.63
CA GLU A 44 14.80 4.55 -1.67
C GLU A 44 13.41 4.22 -2.26
N SER A 45 12.40 4.06 -1.41
CA SER A 45 11.03 3.74 -1.86
C SER A 45 10.46 4.85 -2.74
N LYS A 46 10.70 6.12 -2.40
CA LYS A 46 10.30 7.27 -3.22
C LYS A 46 10.80 7.14 -4.66
N ASP A 47 12.10 6.92 -4.83
CA ASP A 47 12.70 6.91 -6.17
C ASP A 47 12.22 5.68 -6.96
N ARG A 48 12.10 4.51 -6.30
CA ARG A 48 11.55 3.29 -6.90
C ARG A 48 10.11 3.45 -7.35
N VAL A 49 9.22 3.90 -6.47
CA VAL A 49 7.80 4.11 -6.76
C VAL A 49 7.62 5.12 -7.89
N ARG A 50 8.36 6.24 -7.85
CA ARG A 50 8.26 7.27 -8.88
C ARG A 50 8.67 6.75 -10.25
N SER A 51 9.84 6.11 -10.35
CA SER A 51 10.31 5.53 -11.61
C SER A 51 9.39 4.42 -12.10
N ALA A 52 8.89 3.58 -11.21
CA ALA A 52 7.99 2.50 -11.55
C ALA A 52 6.65 3.00 -12.11
N ILE A 53 6.06 4.04 -11.51
CA ILE A 53 4.82 4.67 -12.01
C ILE A 53 5.04 5.20 -13.44
N LEU A 54 6.11 5.98 -13.64
CA LEU A 54 6.42 6.58 -14.94
C LEU A 54 6.70 5.53 -16.03
N ASN A 55 7.52 4.52 -15.70
CA ASN A 55 7.88 3.46 -16.65
C ASN A 55 6.73 2.47 -16.91
N SER A 56 5.71 2.45 -16.05
CA SER A 56 4.47 1.69 -16.29
C SER A 56 3.45 2.47 -17.12
N GLY A 57 3.76 3.68 -17.58
CA GLY A 57 2.88 4.51 -18.41
C GLY A 57 1.83 5.30 -17.63
N PHE A 58 1.96 5.40 -16.31
CA PHE A 58 1.07 6.20 -15.47
C PHE A 58 1.66 7.58 -15.17
N GLU A 59 0.79 8.52 -14.81
CA GLU A 59 1.20 9.87 -14.42
C GLU A 59 1.58 9.92 -12.93
N PHE A 60 2.74 10.48 -12.62
CA PHE A 60 3.11 10.76 -11.24
C PHE A 60 2.55 12.14 -10.82
N PRO A 61 1.73 12.24 -9.76
CA PRO A 61 1.05 13.49 -9.42
C PRO A 61 2.02 14.60 -9.02
N ALA A 62 1.96 15.75 -9.70
CA ALA A 62 2.70 16.96 -9.37
C ALA A 62 2.00 17.79 -8.28
N ARG A 63 1.71 17.16 -7.13
CA ARG A 63 0.97 17.75 -6.00
C ARG A 63 1.70 17.50 -4.69
N ARG A 64 1.19 18.04 -3.59
CA ARG A 64 1.65 17.67 -2.25
C ARG A 64 1.09 16.30 -1.90
N ILE A 65 1.95 15.34 -1.67
CA ILE A 65 1.64 13.94 -1.40
C ILE A 65 2.02 13.63 0.04
N THR A 66 1.08 13.12 0.81
CA THR A 66 1.33 12.56 2.14
C THR A 66 0.99 11.09 2.13
N LEU A 67 1.97 10.25 2.45
CA LEU A 67 1.81 8.81 2.60
C LEU A 67 1.96 8.45 4.08
N ASN A 68 1.00 7.72 4.62
CA ASN A 68 1.02 7.24 5.99
C ASN A 68 0.97 5.72 6.02
N LEU A 69 1.91 5.09 6.72
CA LEU A 69 1.94 3.64 6.92
C LEU A 69 1.67 3.32 8.39
N ALA A 70 0.48 2.80 8.66
CA ALA A 70 0.04 2.44 10.00
C ALA A 70 -0.07 0.92 10.16
N PRO A 71 0.24 0.35 11.34
CA PRO A 71 0.69 1.02 12.55
C PRO A 71 2.23 1.23 12.58
N ALA A 72 2.68 2.29 13.27
CA ALA A 72 4.07 2.77 13.21
C ALA A 72 5.09 1.86 13.92
N ASP A 73 4.64 1.04 14.86
CA ASP A 73 5.39 0.11 15.70
C ASP A 73 5.91 -1.15 14.98
N LEU A 74 5.30 -1.52 13.84
CA LEU A 74 5.73 -2.67 13.07
C LEU A 74 7.03 -2.40 12.29
N PRO A 75 7.91 -3.41 12.15
CA PRO A 75 9.11 -3.30 11.32
C PRO A 75 8.69 -3.13 9.87
N LYS A 76 9.02 -1.97 9.31
CA LYS A 76 8.71 -1.60 7.93
C LYS A 76 9.99 -1.38 7.14
N ASP A 77 10.79 -2.44 7.07
CA ASP A 77 12.03 -2.44 6.30
C ASP A 77 11.83 -3.08 4.93
N GLY A 78 12.58 -2.59 3.94
CA GLY A 78 12.56 -3.09 2.56
C GLY A 78 11.48 -2.47 1.67
N GLY A 79 11.39 -2.93 0.42
CA GLY A 79 10.50 -2.37 -0.60
C GLY A 79 9.13 -3.04 -0.70
N ARG A 80 8.74 -3.88 0.26
CA ARG A 80 7.51 -4.69 0.16
C ARG A 80 6.22 -3.88 0.02
N PHE A 81 6.26 -2.63 0.48
CA PHE A 81 5.15 -1.69 0.45
C PHE A 81 5.14 -0.83 -0.82
N ASP A 82 6.16 -0.94 -1.68
CA ASP A 82 6.28 -0.10 -2.88
C ASP A 82 5.05 -0.26 -3.79
N LEU A 83 4.56 -1.50 -3.97
CA LEU A 83 3.34 -1.73 -4.74
C LEU A 83 2.11 -1.06 -4.11
N ALA A 84 1.91 -1.23 -2.79
CA ALA A 84 0.77 -0.65 -2.09
C ALA A 84 0.80 0.88 -2.12
N ILE A 85 1.98 1.47 -1.98
CA ILE A 85 2.21 2.90 -2.10
C ILE A 85 1.86 3.39 -3.52
N ALA A 86 2.39 2.72 -4.55
CA ALA A 86 2.13 3.10 -5.94
C ALA A 86 0.63 3.05 -6.26
N LEU A 87 -0.05 1.97 -5.88
CA LEU A 87 -1.50 1.83 -6.08
C LEU A 87 -2.28 2.91 -5.32
N GLY A 88 -1.87 3.24 -4.09
CA GLY A 88 -2.47 4.32 -3.31
C GLY A 88 -2.36 5.67 -4.01
N LEU A 89 -1.17 5.98 -4.56
CA LEU A 89 -0.96 7.22 -5.33
C LEU A 89 -1.82 7.27 -6.60
N LEU A 90 -1.86 6.17 -7.36
CA LEU A 90 -2.65 6.10 -8.59
C LEU A 90 -4.15 6.23 -8.30
N ALA A 91 -4.65 5.57 -7.25
CA ALA A 91 -6.04 5.69 -6.82
C ALA A 91 -6.38 7.10 -6.31
N ALA A 92 -5.52 7.70 -5.49
CA ALA A 92 -5.73 9.07 -5.00
C ALA A 92 -5.65 10.11 -6.14
N ASN A 93 -4.88 9.83 -7.20
CA ASN A 93 -4.83 10.65 -8.41
C ASN A 93 -5.99 10.37 -9.39
N GLY A 94 -6.89 9.43 -9.08
CA GLY A 94 -8.02 9.07 -9.94
C GLY A 94 -7.65 8.25 -11.19
N GLN A 95 -6.44 7.69 -11.25
CA GLN A 95 -5.99 6.82 -12.34
C GLN A 95 -6.45 5.36 -12.17
N LEU A 96 -6.96 5.00 -10.99
CA LEU A 96 -7.60 3.72 -10.72
C LEU A 96 -9.06 3.95 -10.34
N ALA A 97 -9.94 3.01 -10.71
CA ALA A 97 -11.34 3.05 -10.27
C ALA A 97 -11.42 2.82 -8.75
N GLY A 98 -12.33 3.54 -8.09
CA GLY A 98 -12.41 3.59 -6.61
C GLY A 98 -12.67 2.24 -5.93
N THR A 99 -13.24 1.27 -6.65
CA THR A 99 -13.52 -0.09 -6.15
C THR A 99 -12.41 -1.09 -6.43
N SER A 100 -11.39 -0.74 -7.21
CA SER A 100 -10.38 -1.68 -7.69
C SER A 100 -9.49 -2.24 -6.59
N LEU A 101 -9.42 -1.56 -5.44
CA LEU A 101 -8.55 -1.93 -4.31
C LEU A 101 -9.33 -2.53 -3.13
N ASP A 102 -10.66 -2.58 -3.22
CA ASP A 102 -11.52 -3.09 -2.15
C ASP A 102 -11.33 -4.60 -1.95
N GLY A 103 -11.00 -5.00 -0.72
CA GLY A 103 -10.79 -6.41 -0.36
C GLY A 103 -9.51 -7.03 -0.91
N LEU A 104 -8.60 -6.22 -1.47
CA LEU A 104 -7.26 -6.62 -1.88
C LEU A 104 -6.24 -6.26 -0.79
N GLU A 105 -5.24 -7.13 -0.65
CA GLU A 105 -4.03 -6.85 0.12
C GLU A 105 -2.84 -6.90 -0.85
N CYS A 106 -2.12 -5.79 -0.95
CA CYS A 106 -1.09 -5.59 -1.96
C CYS A 106 0.30 -5.71 -1.33
N LEU A 107 1.13 -6.58 -1.90
CA LEU A 107 2.48 -6.91 -1.43
C LEU A 107 3.38 -7.03 -2.65
N GLY A 108 4.48 -6.28 -2.67
CA GLY A 108 5.38 -6.33 -3.80
C GLY A 108 6.39 -5.20 -3.81
N GLU A 109 7.57 -5.53 -4.31
CA GLU A 109 8.65 -4.58 -4.56
C GLU A 109 8.58 -4.04 -5.98
N LEU A 110 8.88 -2.75 -6.17
CA LEU A 110 8.91 -2.17 -7.51
C LEU A 110 10.36 -1.96 -7.96
N ALA A 111 10.69 -2.47 -9.13
CA ALA A 111 11.92 -2.12 -9.82
C ALA A 111 11.78 -0.74 -10.46
N LEU A 112 12.92 -0.05 -10.67
CA LEU A 112 12.94 1.21 -11.41
C LEU A 112 12.33 1.08 -12.82
N SER A 113 12.38 -0.11 -13.42
CA SER A 113 11.78 -0.41 -14.74
C SER A 113 10.25 -0.51 -14.73
N GLY A 114 9.59 -0.43 -13.57
CA GLY A 114 8.16 -0.73 -13.42
C GLY A 114 7.85 -2.22 -13.20
N ALA A 115 8.86 -3.10 -13.26
CA ALA A 115 8.66 -4.52 -13.00
C ALA A 115 8.32 -4.79 -11.53
N LEU A 116 7.31 -5.63 -11.29
CA LEU A 116 6.97 -6.13 -9.97
C LEU A 116 7.93 -7.24 -9.55
N ARG A 117 8.55 -7.09 -8.38
CA ARG A 117 9.45 -8.07 -7.78
C ARG A 117 8.77 -8.83 -6.65
N PRO A 118 9.05 -10.14 -6.53
CA PRO A 118 8.49 -10.95 -5.45
C PRO A 118 9.04 -10.51 -4.10
N VAL A 119 8.23 -10.65 -3.06
CA VAL A 119 8.62 -10.39 -1.67
C VAL A 119 8.64 -11.68 -0.87
N GLN A 120 9.41 -11.72 0.21
CA GLN A 120 9.39 -12.83 1.16
C GLN A 120 8.12 -12.80 2.02
N GLY A 121 7.74 -13.94 2.62
CA GLY A 121 6.61 -13.99 3.56
C GLY A 121 5.22 -13.92 2.91
N VAL A 122 5.07 -14.27 1.63
CA VAL A 122 3.76 -14.26 0.95
C VAL A 122 2.78 -15.28 1.53
N LEU A 123 3.26 -16.46 1.92
CA LEU A 123 2.41 -17.50 2.54
C LEU A 123 1.77 -17.06 3.87
N PRO A 124 2.52 -16.58 4.87
CA PRO A 124 1.92 -16.08 6.10
C PRO A 124 1.06 -14.83 5.87
N ALA A 125 1.35 -14.03 4.84
CA ALA A 125 0.47 -12.93 4.44
C ALA A 125 -0.86 -13.41 3.86
N ALA A 126 -0.85 -14.44 3.01
CA ALA A 126 -2.06 -14.97 2.39
C ALA A 126 -2.98 -15.69 3.39
N ALA A 127 -2.44 -16.38 4.40
CA ALA A 127 -3.22 -17.24 5.29
C ALA A 127 -4.35 -16.51 6.06
N PRO A 128 -4.12 -15.37 6.74
CA PRO A 128 -5.22 -14.65 7.41
C PRO A 128 -6.20 -13.98 6.44
N TRP A 129 -5.80 -13.65 5.21
CA TRP A 129 -6.72 -13.17 4.18
C TRP A 129 -7.70 -14.28 3.75
N TRP A 130 -7.17 -15.50 3.59
CA TRP A 130 -7.94 -16.69 3.26
C TRP A 130 -8.97 -17.05 4.36
N CYS A 131 -8.58 -16.94 5.63
CA CYS A 131 -9.50 -17.14 6.75
C CYS A 131 -10.61 -16.08 6.81
N ARG A 132 -10.30 -14.80 6.56
CA ARG A 132 -11.27 -13.69 6.56
C ARG A 132 -12.34 -13.82 5.47
N ARG A 133 -12.00 -14.37 4.30
CA ARG A 133 -12.97 -14.63 3.21
C ARG A 133 -13.87 -15.84 3.48
N ARG A 134 -13.44 -16.80 4.30
CA ARG A 134 -14.20 -18.00 4.63
C ARG A 134 -15.11 -17.88 5.84
N THR A 135 -14.96 -16.85 6.67
CA THR A 135 -15.96 -16.57 7.71
C THR A 135 -17.21 -15.99 7.06
N PRO A 136 -18.34 -16.74 6.97
CA PRO A 136 -19.60 -16.11 6.61
C PRO A 136 -19.89 -15.04 7.66
N LYS A 137 -20.26 -13.83 7.22
CA LYS A 137 -20.86 -12.84 8.12
C LYS A 137 -21.98 -13.57 8.87
N LYS A 138 -21.85 -13.74 10.19
CA LYS A 138 -22.92 -14.33 11.01
C LYS A 138 -24.21 -13.57 10.66
N PRO A 139 -25.31 -14.25 10.26
CA PRO A 139 -26.58 -13.57 10.12
C PRO A 139 -26.92 -13.00 11.50
N ALA A 140 -27.11 -11.67 11.56
CA ALA A 140 -27.66 -11.03 12.74
C ALA A 140 -29.07 -11.58 12.91
N TRP A 141 -29.25 -12.54 13.81
CA TRP A 141 -30.59 -12.99 14.21
C TRP A 141 -31.21 -11.84 15.02
N PRO A 142 -32.34 -11.25 14.59
CA PRO A 142 -33.03 -10.29 15.44
C PRO A 142 -33.54 -11.04 16.67
N ALA A 143 -33.10 -10.59 17.85
CA ALA A 143 -33.66 -11.05 19.11
C ALA A 143 -35.16 -10.72 19.12
N ALA A 144 -35.99 -11.75 19.26
CA ALA A 144 -37.42 -11.64 19.53
C ALA A 144 -37.65 -11.47 21.03
#